data_AF-A0A6B3EFR3-F1
#
_entry.id   AF-A0A6B3EFR3-F1
#
_cell.length_a   1.000
_cell.length_b   1.000
_cell.length_c   1.000
_cell.angle_alpha   90.00
_cell.angle_beta   90.00
_cell.angle_gamma   90.00
#
_symmetry.space_group_name_H-M   'P 1'
#
loop_
_entity.id
_entity.type
_entity.pdbx_description
1 polymer ?
#
loop_
_entity_poly.entity_id
_entity_poly.type
_entity_poly.pdbx_seq_one_letter_code
_entity_poly.pdbx_strand_id
1 'polypeptide(L)'
;AHHHLAGMTAVLPDGTMNSEWFPVHEHFHQTLLRACGNARLLGVALSLRDAFTLYRRWSHPVGHDTGRDITGEHAAIAEAVLRRDADLAADLLARHIER
;
A
#
# COMPACT_ATOMS: atom_id res chain seq x y z
N ALA A 1 -3.00 -1.04 -11.73
CA ALA A 1 -2.87 -1.36 -10.29
C ALA A 1 -3.69 -0.41 -9.42
N HIS A 2 -3.44 0.91 -9.41
CA HIS A 2 -4.15 1.87 -8.55
C HIS A 2 -5.69 1.84 -8.72
N HIS A 3 -6.22 1.99 -9.93
CA HIS A 3 -7.68 1.97 -10.15
C HIS A 3 -8.37 0.68 -9.69
N HIS A 4 -7.68 -0.46 -9.78
CA HIS A 4 -8.22 -1.73 -9.28
C HIS A 4 -8.31 -1.72 -7.76
N LEU A 5 -7.26 -1.24 -7.08
CA LEU A 5 -7.25 -1.09 -5.62
C LEU A 5 -8.30 -0.09 -5.13
N ALA A 6 -8.44 1.05 -5.81
CA ALA A 6 -9.39 2.10 -5.45
C ALA A 6 -10.85 1.66 -5.56
N GLY A 7 -11.14 0.67 -6.42
CA GLY A 7 -12.48 0.09 -6.57
C GLY A 7 -12.84 -0.95 -5.52
N MET A 8 -11.93 -1.29 -4.60
CA MET A 8 -12.13 -2.33 -3.59
C MET A 8 -12.09 -1.74 -2.19
N THR A 9 -13.00 -2.19 -1.32
CA THR A 9 -12.94 -1.87 0.11
C THR A 9 -12.05 -2.88 0.84
N ALA A 10 -11.24 -2.39 1.78
CA ALA A 10 -10.41 -3.25 2.64
C ALA A 10 -11.26 -4.03 3.66
N VAL A 11 -12.37 -3.43 4.08
CA VAL A 11 -13.36 -4.00 5.01
C VAL A 11 -14.69 -4.14 4.27
N LEU A 12 -15.34 -5.30 4.42
CA LEU A 12 -16.65 -5.59 3.86
C LEU A 12 -17.77 -4.97 4.72
N PRO A 13 -19.01 -4.85 4.20
CA PRO A 13 -20.12 -4.27 4.95
C PRO A 13 -20.46 -4.98 6.27
N ASP A 14 -20.10 -6.26 6.39
CA ASP A 14 -20.27 -7.07 7.61
C ASP A 14 -19.13 -6.87 8.64
N GLY A 15 -18.19 -5.96 8.37
CA GLY A 15 -17.05 -5.66 9.23
C GLY A 15 -15.87 -6.63 9.09
N THR A 16 -15.96 -7.63 8.23
CA THR A 16 -14.85 -8.58 7.99
C THR A 16 -13.83 -8.01 7.01
N MET A 17 -12.59 -8.47 7.09
CA MET A 17 -11.54 -8.08 6.14
C MET A 17 -11.79 -8.71 4.77
N ASN A 18 -11.67 -7.91 3.71
CA ASN A 18 -11.76 -8.38 2.34
C ASN A 18 -10.47 -9.13 1.95
N SER A 19 -10.53 -10.46 1.83
CA SER A 19 -9.35 -11.28 1.48
C SER A 19 -8.76 -10.93 0.11
N GLU A 20 -9.61 -10.54 -0.84
CA GLU A 20 -9.22 -10.20 -2.21
C GLU A 20 -8.53 -8.84 -2.29
N TRP A 21 -8.75 -7.97 -1.31
CA TRP A 21 -8.11 -6.66 -1.26
C TRP A 21 -6.59 -6.77 -1.05
N PHE A 22 -6.13 -7.70 -0.21
CA PHE A 22 -4.71 -7.86 0.11
C PHE A 22 -3.79 -8.12 -1.10
N PRO A 23 -4.07 -9.07 -2.01
CA PRO A 23 -3.22 -9.29 -3.17
C PRO A 23 -3.23 -8.09 -4.13
N VAL A 24 -4.35 -7.39 -4.27
CA VAL A 24 -4.46 -6.18 -5.11
C VAL A 24 -3.66 -5.03 -4.49
N HIS A 25 -3.73 -4.86 -3.18
CA HIS A 25 -2.92 -3.92 -2.41
C HIS A 25 -1.42 -4.21 -2.57
N GLU A 26 -1.02 -5.47 -2.45
CA GLU A 26 0.38 -5.85 -2.64
C GLU A 26 0.85 -5.54 -4.07
N HIS A 27 0.05 -5.89 -5.08
CA HIS A 27 0.36 -5.59 -6.47
C HIS A 27 0.53 -4.08 -6.73
N PHE A 28 -0.26 -3.22 -6.08
CA PHE A 28 -0.09 -1.76 -6.15
C PHE A 28 1.30 -1.33 -5.68
N HIS A 29 1.72 -1.72 -4.48
CA HIS A 29 3.02 -1.34 -3.94
C HIS A 29 4.20 -1.92 -4.72
N GLN A 30 4.10 -3.18 -5.18
CA GLN A 30 5.11 -3.77 -6.05
C GLN A 30 5.25 -3.00 -7.37
N THR A 31 4.14 -2.49 -7.92
CA THR A 31 4.16 -1.68 -9.14
C THR A 31 4.94 -0.38 -8.93
N LEU A 32 4.77 0.28 -7.78
CA LEU A 32 5.53 1.50 -7.45
C LEU A 32 7.04 1.22 -7.38
N LEU A 33 7.43 0.13 -6.72
CA LEU A 33 8.83 -0.20 -6.48
C LEU A 33 9.57 -0.67 -7.75
N ARG A 34 8.88 -1.35 -8.67
CA ARG A 34 9.49 -1.86 -9.92
C ARG A 34 10.10 -0.76 -10.79
N ALA A 35 9.70 0.49 -10.62
CA ALA A 35 10.26 1.62 -11.35
C ALA A 35 11.65 2.08 -10.85
N CYS A 36 12.18 1.54 -9.74
CA CYS A 36 13.42 2.04 -9.13
C CYS A 36 14.70 1.79 -9.94
N GLY A 37 14.65 0.91 -10.95
CA GLY A 37 15.79 0.60 -11.84
C GLY A 37 16.96 -0.15 -11.18
N ASN A 38 16.94 -0.36 -9.85
CA ASN A 38 17.97 -1.08 -9.10
C ASN A 38 17.44 -2.43 -8.59
N ALA A 39 17.87 -3.51 -9.25
CA ALA A 39 17.40 -4.87 -8.94
C ALA A 39 17.69 -5.31 -7.49
N ARG A 40 18.81 -4.86 -6.90
CA ARG A 40 19.18 -5.23 -5.52
C ARG A 40 18.24 -4.56 -4.52
N LEU A 41 18.02 -3.25 -4.67
CA LEU A 41 17.12 -2.51 -3.77
C LEU A 41 15.67 -2.98 -3.93
N LEU A 42 15.24 -3.26 -5.15
CA LEU A 42 13.94 -3.86 -5.41
C LEU A 42 13.78 -5.19 -4.67
N GLY A 43 14.77 -6.08 -4.74
CA GLY A 43 14.74 -7.36 -4.03
C GLY A 43 14.57 -7.19 -2.52
N VAL A 44 15.36 -6.30 -1.90
CA VAL A 44 15.24 -6.01 -0.46
C VAL A 44 13.85 -5.48 -0.11
N ALA A 45 13.34 -4.51 -0.87
CA ALA A 45 12.02 -3.93 -0.60
C ALA A 45 10.91 -4.98 -0.69
N LEU A 46 10.94 -5.85 -1.72
CA LEU A 46 9.96 -6.93 -1.88
C LEU A 46 10.04 -7.94 -0.73
N SER A 47 11.24 -8.36 -0.32
CA SER A 47 11.39 -9.30 0.81
C SER A 47 10.87 -8.75 2.14
N LEU A 48 11.09 -7.46 2.42
CA LEU A 48 10.55 -6.81 3.61
C LEU A 48 9.02 -6.76 3.57
N ARG A 49 8.44 -6.48 2.40
CA ARG A 49 6.98 -6.47 2.21
C ARG A 49 6.37 -7.85 2.40
N ASP A 50 7.01 -8.90 1.88
CA ASP A 50 6.56 -10.27 2.04
C ASP A 50 6.55 -10.67 3.52
N ALA A 51 7.63 -10.36 4.25
CA ALA A 51 7.74 -10.61 5.69
C ALA A 51 6.64 -9.92 6.52
N PHE A 52 6.18 -8.74 6.08
CA PHE A 52 5.13 -7.98 6.75
C PHE A 52 3.70 -8.41 6.40
N THR A 53 3.50 -9.35 5.48
CA THR A 53 2.16 -9.74 4.99
C THR A 53 1.24 -10.23 6.11
N LEU A 54 1.76 -11.05 7.02
CA LEU A 54 0.97 -11.57 8.15
C LEU A 54 0.58 -10.45 9.12
N TYR A 55 1.52 -9.57 9.44
CA TYR A 55 1.27 -8.42 10.31
C TYR A 55 0.23 -7.46 9.72
N ARG A 56 0.23 -7.22 8.39
CA ARG A 56 -0.80 -6.39 7.74
C ARG A 56 -2.21 -6.97 7.87
N ARG A 57 -2.35 -8.30 7.89
CA ARG A 57 -3.65 -8.96 8.09
C ARG A 57 -4.11 -8.89 9.54
N TRP A 58 -3.18 -8.91 10.49
CA TRP A 58 -3.47 -8.94 11.92
C TRP A 58 -3.51 -7.56 12.59
N SER A 59 -2.92 -6.53 12.01
CA SER A 59 -2.88 -5.18 12.56
C SER A 59 -4.17 -4.40 12.35
N HIS A 60 -4.89 -4.63 11.25
CA HIS A 60 -6.13 -3.91 10.94
C HIS A 60 -7.25 -4.09 12.00
N PRO A 61 -7.43 -5.26 12.63
CA PRO A 61 -8.35 -5.42 13.77
C PRO A 61 -7.85 -4.83 15.11
N VAL A 62 -6.55 -4.52 15.23
CA VAL A 62 -5.89 -4.16 16.50
C VAL A 62 -5.56 -2.66 16.58
N GLY A 63 -5.34 -2.03 15.43
CA GLY A 63 -5.08 -0.60 15.32
C GLY A 63 -6.36 0.22 15.55
N HIS A 64 -6.37 1.06 16.58
CA HIS A 64 -7.45 1.99 16.88
C HIS A 64 -7.59 3.14 15.84
N ASP A 65 -7.04 3.00 14.63
CA ASP A 65 -7.05 4.03 13.57
C ASP A 65 -8.34 3.94 12.73
N THR A 66 -9.48 4.04 13.42
CA THR A 66 -10.84 3.90 12.85
C THR A 66 -11.23 5.01 11.87
N GLY A 67 -10.36 6.00 11.62
CA GLY A 67 -10.57 7.12 10.71
C GLY A 67 -9.54 7.22 9.58
N ARG A 68 -8.71 6.19 9.36
CA ARG A 68 -7.67 6.24 8.32
C ARG A 68 -8.26 6.15 6.92
N ASP A 69 -8.03 7.18 6.13
CA ASP A 69 -8.34 7.18 4.70
C ASP A 69 -7.21 6.53 3.88
N ILE A 70 -7.10 5.20 3.97
CA ILE A 70 -6.11 4.40 3.22
C ILE A 70 -6.29 4.59 1.71
N THR A 71 -7.52 4.78 1.24
CA THR A 71 -7.81 5.00 -0.18
C THR A 71 -7.25 6.34 -0.66
N GLY A 72 -7.45 7.41 0.11
CA GLY A 72 -6.87 8.73 -0.15
C GLY A 72 -5.35 8.74 -0.09
N GLU A 73 -4.75 8.01 0.85
CA GLU A 73 -3.29 7.84 0.92
C GLU A 73 -2.74 7.19 -0.36
N HIS A 74 -3.35 6.09 -0.82
CA HIS A 74 -2.93 5.45 -2.08
C HIS A 74 -3.11 6.34 -3.30
N ALA A 75 -4.18 7.15 -3.34
CA ALA A 75 -4.41 8.11 -4.42
C ALA A 75 -3.33 9.21 -4.43
N ALA A 76 -2.98 9.77 -3.27
CA ALA A 76 -1.92 10.77 -3.16
C ALA A 76 -0.55 10.23 -3.63
N ILE A 77 -0.20 9.01 -3.22
CA ILE A 77 1.04 8.34 -3.66
C ILE A 77 1.02 8.14 -5.18
N ALA A 78 -0.08 7.60 -5.72
CA ALA A 78 -0.20 7.34 -7.16
C ALA A 78 -0.07 8.64 -7.98
N GLU A 79 -0.71 9.72 -7.53
CA GLU A 79 -0.64 11.02 -8.20
C GLU A 79 0.77 11.60 -8.20
N ALA A 80 1.48 11.55 -7.07
CA ALA A 80 2.88 12.00 -6.99
C ALA A 80 3.78 11.22 -7.96
N VAL A 81 3.58 9.91 -8.05
CA VAL A 81 4.32 9.03 -8.98
C VAL A 81 3.99 9.35 -10.44
N LEU A 82 2.72 9.57 -10.78
CA LEU A 82 2.29 9.93 -12.13
C LEU A 82 2.87 11.29 -12.57
N ARG A 83 2.98 12.24 -11.63
CA ARG A 83 3.64 13.53 -11.82
C ARG A 83 5.17 13.46 -11.88
N ARG A 84 5.76 12.29 -11.63
CA ARG A 84 7.22 12.06 -11.53
C ARG A 84 7.88 12.87 -10.40
N ASP A 85 7.13 13.18 -9.35
CA ASP A 85 7.63 13.85 -8.16
C ASP A 85 8.12 12.80 -7.16
N ALA A 86 9.38 12.39 -7.33
CA ALA A 86 9.96 11.27 -6.58
C ALA A 86 10.09 11.57 -5.08
N ASP A 87 10.41 12.81 -4.71
CA ASP A 87 10.59 13.21 -3.32
C ASP A 87 9.25 13.20 -2.58
N LEU A 88 8.20 13.76 -3.19
CA LEU A 88 6.85 13.72 -2.61
C LEU A 88 6.31 12.29 -2.53
N ALA A 89 6.54 11.47 -3.57
CA ALA A 89 6.11 10.07 -3.57
C ALA A 89 6.78 9.27 -2.45
N ALA A 90 8.08 9.48 -2.22
CA ALA A 90 8.82 8.82 -1.15
C ALA A 90 8.33 9.24 0.24
N ASP A 91 8.11 10.54 0.46
CA ASP A 91 7.58 11.07 1.72
C ASP A 91 6.17 10.54 2.02
N LEU A 92 5.26 10.57 1.04
CA LEU A 92 3.91 10.03 1.20
C LEU A 92 3.92 8.53 1.49
N LEU A 93 4.80 7.76 0.83
CA LEU A 93 4.94 6.33 1.06
C LEU A 93 5.51 6.04 2.47
N ALA A 94 6.49 6.80 2.93
CA ALA A 94 7.05 6.66 4.27
C ALA A 94 5.98 6.92 5.34
N ARG A 95 5.26 8.04 5.23
CA ARG A 95 4.13 8.37 6.13
C ARG A 95 3.04 7.31 6.12
N HIS A 96 2.76 6.72 4.96
CA HIS A 96 1.81 5.61 4.86
C HIS A 96 2.29 4.34 5.57
N ILE A 97 3.59 4.08 5.64
CA ILE A 97 4.14 2.88 6.30
C ILE A 97 4.25 3.07 7.82
N GLU A 98 4.60 4.26 8.28
CA GLU A 98 4.85 4.56 9.70
C GLU A 98 3.57 4.68 10.54
N ARG A 99 2.42 4.75 9.88
CA ARG A 99 1.10 4.91 10.48
C ARG A 99 0.38 3.57 10.60
#